data_AF-O88646-F1
#
_entry.id   AF-O88646-F1
#
_cell.length_a   1.000
_cell.length_b   1.000
_cell.length_c   1.000
_cell.angle_alpha   90.00
_cell.angle_beta   90.00
_cell.angle_gamma   90.00
#
_symmetry.space_group_name_H-M   'P 1'
#
loop_
_entity.id
_entity.type
_entity.pdbx_description
1 polymer ?
#
loop_
_entity_poly.entity_id
_entity_poly.type
_entity_poly.pdbx_seq_one_letter_code
_entity_poly.pdbx_strand_id
1 'polypeptide(L)'
;GYLGCQALSEMIQFYLVEVMPQAENHSPDVKEHVNSLGEKLKTLRLRLRHCHRFLPCENKSKAVQQVKDAFSKLQEKGIYKAMSEFDIFINYIEAYMTAKINS
;
A
#
# COMPACT_ATOMS: atom_id res chain seq x y z
N GLY A 1 -5.54 -15.66 -5.20
CA GLY A 1 -4.76 -16.74 -4.55
C GLY A 1 -4.18 -16.29 -3.21
N TYR A 2 -3.65 -17.23 -2.40
CA TYR A 2 -3.02 -16.95 -1.09
C TYR A 2 -1.85 -15.95 -1.17
N LEU A 3 -1.06 -16.01 -2.24
CA LEU A 3 0.03 -15.05 -2.52
C LEU A 3 -0.46 -13.61 -2.77
N GLY A 4 -1.67 -13.44 -3.31
CA GLY A 4 -2.26 -12.13 -3.58
C GLY A 4 -2.65 -11.40 -2.29
N CYS A 5 -3.15 -12.13 -1.30
CA CYS A 5 -3.39 -11.58 0.04
C CYS A 5 -2.09 -11.05 0.65
N GLN A 6 -1.00 -11.83 0.56
CA GLN A 6 0.28 -11.52 1.22
C GLN A 6 0.88 -10.26 0.62
N ALA A 7 0.94 -10.23 -0.72
CA ALA A 7 1.44 -9.08 -1.44
C ALA A 7 0.62 -7.83 -1.12
N LEU A 8 -0.72 -7.91 -1.11
CA LEU A 8 -1.55 -6.75 -0.83
C LEU A 8 -1.39 -6.25 0.61
N SER A 9 -1.45 -7.14 1.59
CA SER A 9 -1.27 -6.80 3.01
C SER A 9 0.09 -6.14 3.26
N GLU A 10 1.16 -6.69 2.68
CA GLU A 10 2.51 -6.16 2.82
C GLU A 10 2.69 -4.82 2.08
N MET A 11 2.10 -4.64 0.89
CA MET A 11 2.15 -3.36 0.18
C MET A 11 1.41 -2.25 0.93
N ILE A 12 0.23 -2.54 1.50
CA ILE A 12 -0.49 -1.55 2.32
C ILE A 12 0.38 -1.14 3.51
N GLN A 13 1.00 -2.11 4.19
CA GLN A 13 1.91 -1.84 5.30
C GLN A 13 3.10 -0.98 4.86
N PHE A 14 3.70 -1.31 3.71
CA PHE A 14 4.83 -0.58 3.15
C PHE A 14 4.49 0.89 2.89
N TYR A 15 3.35 1.18 2.24
CA TYR A 15 2.91 2.57 2.04
C TYR A 15 2.72 3.32 3.35
N LEU A 16 2.05 2.70 4.33
CA LEU A 16 1.71 3.34 5.60
C LEU A 16 2.91 3.59 6.52
N VAL A 17 3.93 2.74 6.48
CA VAL A 17 5.06 2.80 7.43
C VAL A 17 6.33 3.34 6.81
N GLU A 18 6.56 3.10 5.51
CA GLU A 18 7.82 3.48 4.87
C GLU A 18 7.66 4.63 3.88
N VAL A 19 6.57 4.69 3.11
CA VAL A 19 6.41 5.73 2.07
C VAL A 19 5.81 7.02 2.63
N MET A 20 4.60 6.94 3.18
CA MET A 20 3.82 8.12 3.60
C MET A 20 4.49 8.96 4.69
N PRO A 21 5.13 8.37 5.73
CA PRO A 21 5.84 9.16 6.75
C PRO A 21 7.03 9.93 6.20
N GLN A 22 7.63 9.49 5.10
CA GLN A 22 8.68 10.26 4.42
C GLN A 22 8.08 11.30 3.49
N ALA A 23 6.98 10.97 2.80
CA ALA A 23 6.26 11.89 1.91
C ALA A 23 5.73 13.13 2.66
N GLU A 24 5.16 12.97 3.85
CA GLU A 24 4.59 14.08 4.64
C GLU A 24 5.64 15.11 5.10
N ASN A 25 6.92 14.73 5.15
CA ASN A 25 8.02 15.60 5.58
C ASN A 25 8.59 16.47 4.44
N HIS A 26 8.16 16.30 3.19
CA HIS A 26 8.68 17.08 2.06
C HIS A 26 8.19 18.52 2.01
N SER A 27 6.95 18.80 2.45
CA SER A 27 6.41 20.16 2.52
C SER A 27 5.28 20.25 3.55
N PRO A 28 5.18 21.36 4.30
CA PRO A 28 4.03 21.63 5.18
C PRO A 28 2.68 21.54 4.44
N ASP A 29 2.63 21.95 3.17
CA ASP A 29 1.40 22.03 2.38
C ASP A 29 0.87 20.64 1.98
N VAL A 30 1.75 19.64 1.86
CA VAL A 30 1.35 18.28 1.49
C VAL A 30 1.06 17.40 2.70
N LYS A 31 1.53 17.78 3.89
CA LYS A 31 1.45 16.98 5.12
C LYS A 31 0.02 16.56 5.45
N GLU A 32 -0.92 17.50 5.45
CA GLU A 32 -2.32 17.21 5.78
C GLU A 32 -2.95 16.25 4.76
N HIS A 33 -2.65 16.43 3.47
CA HIS A 33 -3.15 15.58 2.40
C HIS A 33 -2.59 14.16 2.46
N VAL A 34 -1.28 14.01 2.70
CA VAL A 34 -0.64 12.69 2.87
C VAL A 34 -1.18 11.98 4.11
N ASN A 35 -1.38 12.69 5.22
CA ASN A 35 -1.99 12.14 6.42
C ASN A 35 -3.43 11.67 6.18
N SER A 36 -4.25 12.50 5.53
CA SER A 36 -5.62 12.14 5.15
C SER A 36 -5.66 10.88 4.28
N LEU A 37 -4.73 10.76 3.32
CA LEU A 37 -4.61 9.59 2.46
C LEU A 37 -4.22 8.34 3.26
N GLY A 38 -3.27 8.47 4.18
CA GLY A 38 -2.86 7.39 5.09
C GLY A 38 -4.00 6.89 5.97
N GLU A 39 -4.81 7.77 6.55
CA GLU A 39 -5.97 7.38 7.36
C GLU A 39 -7.06 6.69 6.54
N LYS A 40 -7.31 7.14 5.30
CA LYS A 40 -8.23 6.45 4.38
C LYS A 40 -7.72 5.04 4.04
N LEU A 41 -6.42 4.89 3.79
CA LEU A 41 -5.82 3.59 3.51
C LEU A 41 -5.85 2.64 4.73
N LYS A 42 -5.58 3.15 5.94
CA LYS A 42 -5.75 2.40 7.19
C LYS A 42 -7.20 1.92 7.36
N THR A 43 -8.16 2.81 7.13
CA THR A 43 -9.59 2.49 7.21
C THR A 43 -9.96 1.40 6.20
N LEU A 44 -9.48 1.50 4.96
CA LEU A 44 -9.70 0.50 3.93
C LEU A 44 -9.12 -0.87 4.36
N ARG A 45 -7.88 -0.90 4.86
CA ARG A 45 -7.25 -2.13 5.36
C ARG A 45 -8.07 -2.79 6.47
N LEU A 46 -8.57 -2.01 7.42
CA LEU A 46 -9.41 -2.53 8.51
C LEU A 46 -10.70 -3.15 7.96
N ARG A 47 -11.36 -2.51 7.01
CA ARG A 47 -12.56 -3.06 6.35
C ARG A 47 -12.26 -4.37 5.62
N LEU A 48 -11.16 -4.42 4.87
CA LEU A 48 -10.72 -5.63 4.16
C LEU A 48 -10.40 -6.79 5.12
N ARG A 49 -9.80 -6.49 6.28
CA ARG A 49 -9.46 -7.50 7.29
C ARG A 49 -10.69 -8.02 8.03
N HIS A 50 -11.56 -7.13 8.51
CA HIS A 50 -12.63 -7.47 9.45
C HIS A 50 -13.97 -7.79 8.79
N CYS A 51 -14.41 -7.02 7.79
CA CYS A 51 -15.76 -7.16 7.25
C CYS A 51 -15.89 -8.31 6.26
N HIS A 52 -14.82 -8.59 5.49
CA HIS A 52 -14.86 -9.57 4.41
C HIS A 52 -13.80 -10.67 4.49
N ARG A 53 -12.90 -10.60 5.49
CA ARG A 53 -11.74 -11.51 5.65
C ARG A 53 -10.92 -11.65 4.36
N PHE A 54 -10.76 -10.56 3.61
CA PHE A 54 -10.00 -10.54 2.35
C PHE A 54 -8.49 -10.64 2.57
N LEU A 55 -8.01 -10.39 3.79
CA LEU A 55 -6.60 -10.44 4.17
C LEU A 55 -6.31 -11.45 5.30
N PRO A 56 -6.46 -12.78 5.11
CA PRO A 56 -6.21 -13.79 6.14
C PRO A 56 -4.73 -14.11 6.39
N CYS A 57 -3.78 -13.42 5.76
CA CYS A 57 -2.37 -13.83 5.67
C CYS A 57 -1.42 -12.79 6.30
N GLU A 58 -0.28 -13.27 6.83
CA GLU A 58 0.73 -12.44 7.48
C GLU A 58 2.18 -12.69 6.99
N ASN A 59 2.36 -13.49 5.93
CA ASN A 59 3.70 -13.80 5.40
C ASN A 59 4.16 -12.76 4.36
N LYS A 60 5.49 -12.68 4.18
CA LYS A 60 6.15 -11.79 3.22
C LYS A 60 6.06 -12.30 1.78
N SER A 61 5.97 -11.38 0.83
CA SER A 61 5.92 -11.61 -0.60
C SER A 61 7.23 -11.24 -1.29
N LYS A 62 7.75 -12.13 -2.13
CA LYS A 62 8.96 -11.87 -2.93
C LYS A 62 8.79 -10.69 -3.88
N ALA A 63 7.59 -10.50 -4.44
CA ALA A 63 7.30 -9.37 -5.33
C ALA A 63 7.36 -8.04 -4.57
N VAL A 64 6.85 -8.01 -3.34
CA VAL A 64 6.89 -6.81 -2.49
C VAL A 64 8.31 -6.49 -2.05
N GLN A 65 9.12 -7.51 -1.77
CA GLN A 65 10.54 -7.30 -1.49
C GLN A 65 11.26 -6.62 -2.67
N GLN A 66 10.98 -7.02 -3.91
CA GLN A 66 11.58 -6.37 -5.08
C GLN A 66 11.17 -4.90 -5.22
N VAL A 67 9.91 -4.57 -4.90
CA VAL A 67 9.43 -3.19 -4.88
C VAL A 67 10.16 -2.39 -3.80
N LYS A 68 10.31 -2.94 -2.58
CA LYS A 68 11.06 -2.31 -1.49
C LYS A 68 12.52 -2.07 -1.87
N ASP A 69 13.19 -3.08 -2.44
CA ASP A 69 14.58 -2.96 -2.87
C ASP A 69 14.75 -1.87 -3.95
N ALA A 70 13.81 -1.79 -4.90
CA ALA A 70 13.81 -0.75 -5.93
C ALA A 70 13.55 0.64 -5.33
N PHE A 71 12.60 0.76 -4.41
CA PHE A 71 12.32 1.99 -3.68
C PHE A 71 13.55 2.49 -2.92
N SER A 72 14.21 1.62 -2.13
CA SER A 72 15.40 1.98 -1.37
C SER A 72 16.55 2.45 -2.27
N LYS A 73 16.72 1.84 -3.45
CA LYS A 73 17.74 2.26 -4.44
C LYS A 73 17.47 3.64 -5.03
N LEU A 74 16.21 4.08 -5.07
CA LEU A 74 15.81 5.37 -5.63
C LEU A 74 15.89 6.52 -4.59
N GLN A 75 16.09 6.21 -3.31
CA GLN A 75 16.19 7.19 -2.22
C GLN A 75 15.00 8.17 -2.26
N GLU A 76 15.25 9.48 -2.22
CA GLU A 76 14.21 10.53 -2.25
C GLU A 76 13.30 10.43 -3.49
N LYS A 77 13.88 10.11 -4.66
CA LYS A 77 13.09 9.89 -5.90
C LYS A 77 12.14 8.70 -5.77
N GLY A 78 12.45 7.74 -4.91
CA GLY A 78 11.59 6.61 -4.60
C GLY A 78 10.29 7.05 -3.95
N ILE A 79 10.33 8.08 -3.10
CA ILE A 79 9.16 8.62 -2.40
C ILE A 79 8.22 9.29 -3.39
N TYR A 80 8.73 10.20 -4.21
CA TYR A 80 7.95 10.84 -5.27
C TYR A 80 7.34 9.84 -6.24
N LYS A 81 8.11 8.84 -6.67
CA LYS A 81 7.62 7.79 -7.57
C LYS A 81 6.50 6.97 -6.92
N ALA A 82 6.71 6.49 -5.70
CA ALA A 82 5.70 5.70 -4.99
C ALA A 82 4.42 6.50 -4.76
N MET A 83 4.52 7.79 -4.39
CA MET A 83 3.35 8.64 -4.24
C MET A 83 2.64 8.94 -5.58
N SER A 84 3.40 9.11 -6.67
CA SER A 84 2.83 9.30 -8.01
C SER A 84 2.17 8.05 -8.59
N GLU A 85 2.51 6.86 -8.09
CA GLU A 85 1.94 5.57 -8.51
C GLU A 85 0.91 5.03 -7.50
N PHE A 86 0.45 5.88 -6.58
CA PHE A 86 -0.51 5.46 -5.56
C PHE A 86 -1.86 5.07 -6.17
N ASP A 87 -2.30 5.72 -7.24
CA ASP A 87 -3.50 5.38 -8.01
C ASP A 87 -3.38 3.99 -8.67
N ILE A 88 -2.21 3.66 -9.23
CA ILE A 88 -1.91 2.31 -9.74
C ILE A 88 -2.02 1.28 -8.62
N PHE A 89 -1.55 1.61 -7.42
CA PHE A 89 -1.71 0.73 -6.26
C PHE A 89 -3.18 0.53 -5.87
N ILE A 90 -4.03 1.55 -5.96
CA ILE A 90 -5.48 1.40 -5.77
C ILE A 90 -6.08 0.45 -6.80
N ASN A 91 -5.70 0.54 -8.07
CA ASN A 91 -6.17 -0.38 -9.11
C ASN A 91 -5.81 -1.84 -8.79
N TYR A 92 -4.65 -2.10 -8.18
CA TYR A 92 -4.29 -3.45 -7.73
C TYR A 92 -5.14 -3.93 -6.55
N ILE A 93 -5.53 -3.05 -5.62
CA ILE A 93 -6.49 -3.39 -4.56
C ILE A 93 -7.84 -3.75 -5.18
N GLU A 94 -8.34 -2.94 -6.11
CA GLU A 94 -9.61 -3.17 -6.80
C GLU A 94 -9.61 -4.52 -7.54
N ALA A 95 -8.58 -4.78 -8.34
CA ALA A 95 -8.45 -6.05 -9.06
C ALA A 95 -8.46 -7.25 -8.11
N TYR A 96 -7.77 -7.16 -6.96
CA TYR A 96 -7.78 -8.21 -5.95
C TYR A 96 -9.17 -8.41 -5.33
N MET A 97 -9.88 -7.32 -5.01
CA MET A 97 -11.23 -7.37 -4.45
C MET A 97 -12.22 -7.99 -5.44
N THR A 98 -12.21 -7.52 -6.69
CA THR A 98 -13.07 -8.04 -7.76
C THR A 98 -12.83 -9.53 -7.98
N ALA A 99 -11.56 -9.96 -8.00
CA ALA A 99 -11.22 -11.38 -8.11
C ALA A 99 -11.70 -12.22 -6.92
N LYS A 100 -11.84 -11.64 -5.72
CA LYS A 100 -12.35 -12.32 -4.52
C LYS A 100 -13.87 -12.36 -4.43
N ILE A 101 -14.55 -11.37 -5.01
CA ILE A 101 -16.02 -11.30 -5.05
C ILE A 101 -16.55 -12.24 -6.14
N ASN A 102 -15.86 -12.32 -7.28
CA ASN A 102 -16.28 -13.10 -8.45
C ASN A 102 -15.75 -14.55 -8.45
N SER A 103 -15.01 -14.96 -7.40
CA SER A 103 -14.50 -16.34 -7.21
C SER A 103 -15.39 -17.13 -6.28
#